data_AF-T1GZT3-F1
#
_entry.id   AF-T1GZT3-F1
#
_cell.length_a   1.000
_cell.length_b   1.000
_cell.length_c   1.000
_cell.angle_alpha   90.00
_cell.angle_beta   90.00
_cell.angle_gamma   90.00
#
_symmetry.space_group_name_H-M   'P 1'
#
loop_
_entity.id
_entity.type
_entity.pdbx_description
1 polymer ?
#
loop_
_entity_poly.entity_id
_entity_poly.type
_entity_poly.pdbx_seq_one_letter_code
_entity_poly.pdbx_strand_id
1 'polypeptide(L)'
;MYLYPDCKTGQHKHFPYNGKMLAADMKKVPKMINFGPAHPAAHGVLRLILQLDGEKIEAADPHIGLLHRGTEKLMEHKTYLQCLPYFDR
;
A
#
# COMPACT_ATOMS: atom_id res chain seq x y z
N MET A 1 -24.84 -32.39 -2.63
CA MET A 1 -24.07 -32.65 -1.40
C MET A 1 -23.33 -31.36 -1.09
N TYR A 2 -23.63 -30.75 0.07
CA TYR A 2 -23.22 -29.40 0.53
C TYR A 2 -21.73 -29.10 0.27
N LEU A 3 -21.30 -27.86 -0.03
CA LEU A 3 -20.99 -26.83 0.98
C LEU A 3 -20.84 -25.43 0.34
N TYR A 4 -21.69 -24.50 0.82
CA TYR A 4 -21.68 -23.02 0.85
C TYR A 4 -21.17 -22.15 -0.33
N PRO A 5 -21.90 -21.07 -0.70
CA PRO A 5 -21.34 -20.01 -1.51
C PRO A 5 -20.38 -19.16 -0.68
N ASP A 6 -19.09 -19.18 -1.02
CA ASP A 6 -18.11 -18.26 -0.46
C ASP A 6 -18.48 -16.81 -0.84
N CYS A 7 -18.35 -15.89 0.12
CA CYS A 7 -18.66 -14.47 -0.06
C CYS A 7 -17.89 -13.78 -1.21
N LYS A 8 -16.88 -14.45 -1.75
CA LYS A 8 -16.04 -13.95 -2.85
C LYS A 8 -16.37 -14.54 -4.22
N THR A 9 -17.02 -15.70 -4.32
CA THR A 9 -17.34 -16.36 -5.60
C THR A 9 -18.72 -16.01 -6.15
N GLY A 10 -19.61 -15.42 -5.35
CA GLY A 10 -20.93 -14.94 -5.79
C GLY A 10 -20.93 -13.67 -6.66
N GLN A 11 -19.76 -13.09 -7.00
CA GLN A 11 -19.67 -11.78 -7.67
C GLN A 11 -19.29 -11.82 -9.16
N HIS A 12 -19.09 -12.99 -9.76
CA HIS A 12 -18.94 -13.06 -11.22
C HIS A 12 -20.32 -13.01 -11.89
N LYS A 13 -20.85 -11.80 -12.09
CA LYS A 13 -22.03 -11.55 -12.93
C LYS A 13 -21.70 -11.95 -14.38
N HIS A 14 -22.46 -12.87 -14.96
CA HIS A 14 -22.40 -13.19 -16.40
C HIS A 14 -22.74 -11.92 -17.20
N PHE A 15 -21.87 -11.53 -18.14
CA PHE A 15 -22.08 -10.32 -18.94
C PHE A 15 -23.30 -10.49 -19.85
N PRO A 16 -24.32 -9.62 -19.77
CA PRO A 16 -25.50 -9.78 -20.63
C PRO A 16 -25.17 -9.42 -22.08
N TYR A 17 -25.60 -10.27 -23.02
CA TYR A 17 -25.41 -10.15 -24.46
C TYR A 17 -26.23 -9.02 -25.14
N ASN A 18 -26.77 -8.07 -24.35
CA ASN A 18 -27.65 -7.01 -24.82
C ASN A 18 -27.14 -5.68 -24.29
N GLY A 19 -26.43 -4.93 -25.14
CA GLY A 19 -25.52 -3.82 -24.83
C GLY A 19 -26.12 -2.55 -24.19
N LYS A 20 -26.86 -2.69 -23.08
CA LYS A 20 -27.20 -1.58 -22.18
C LYS A 20 -26.61 -1.87 -20.80
N MET A 21 -25.45 -1.28 -20.52
CA MET A 21 -24.96 -1.19 -19.15
C MET A 21 -25.92 -0.28 -18.39
N LEU A 22 -26.54 -0.78 -17.32
CA LEU A 22 -27.26 0.06 -16.37
C LEU A 22 -26.25 1.07 -15.81
N ALA A 23 -26.57 2.37 -15.87
CA ALA A 23 -25.67 3.46 -15.49
C ALA A 23 -25.10 3.36 -14.05
N ALA A 24 -25.69 2.50 -13.21
CA ALA A 24 -25.25 2.21 -11.86
C ALA A 24 -23.92 1.43 -11.79
N ASP A 25 -23.49 0.75 -12.85
CA ASP A 25 -22.31 -0.11 -12.87
C ASP A 25 -21.17 0.46 -13.76
N MET A 26 -20.97 1.79 -13.77
CA MET A 26 -19.68 2.32 -14.24
C MET A 26 -18.61 1.94 -13.22
N LYS A 27 -17.92 0.83 -13.47
CA LYS A 27 -16.80 0.34 -12.66
C LYS A 27 -15.72 1.42 -12.61
N LYS A 28 -15.67 2.18 -11.51
CA LYS A 28 -14.61 3.17 -11.30
C LYS A 28 -13.28 2.43 -11.33
N VAL A 29 -12.43 2.77 -12.29
CA VAL A 29 -11.05 2.25 -12.31
C VAL A 29 -10.29 3.05 -11.26
N PRO A 30 -9.84 2.41 -10.16
CA PRO A 30 -9.07 3.11 -9.15
C PRO A 30 -7.79 3.67 -9.77
N LYS A 31 -7.51 4.96 -9.55
CA LYS A 31 -6.29 5.59 -10.05
C LYS A 31 -5.16 5.27 -9.07
N MET A 32 -4.12 4.58 -9.54
CA MET A 32 -2.88 4.39 -8.78
C MET A 32 -1.93 5.55 -9.04
N ILE A 33 -1.53 6.25 -7.98
CA ILE A 33 -0.51 7.31 -8.03
C ILE A 33 0.67 6.89 -7.17
N ASN A 34 1.86 6.91 -7.77
CA ASN A 34 3.12 6.67 -7.08
C ASN A 34 3.70 7.99 -6.58
N PHE A 35 3.60 8.24 -5.28
CA PHE A 35 4.36 9.29 -4.63
C PHE A 35 5.79 8.81 -4.40
N GLY A 36 6.72 9.43 -5.13
CA GLY A 36 8.13 9.10 -5.09
C GLY A 36 8.81 9.47 -3.76
N PRO A 37 9.96 8.84 -3.45
CA PRO A 37 10.62 8.94 -2.14
C PRO A 37 11.23 10.29 -1.79
N ALA A 38 11.39 11.19 -2.77
CA ALA A 38 11.90 12.55 -2.58
C ALA A 38 10.83 13.62 -2.89
N HIS A 39 9.54 13.25 -2.81
CA HIS A 39 8.49 14.23 -3.02
C HIS A 39 8.55 15.31 -1.92
N PRO A 40 8.60 16.62 -2.23
CA PRO A 40 8.67 17.69 -1.24
C PRO A 40 7.54 17.70 -0.19
N ALA A 41 6.45 16.95 -0.41
CA ALA A 41 5.39 16.78 0.58
C ALA A 41 5.64 15.64 1.59
N ALA A 42 6.67 14.81 1.41
CA ALA A 42 7.06 13.76 2.34
C ALA A 42 8.22 14.25 3.24
N HIS A 43 7.95 14.46 4.54
CA HIS A 43 9.01 14.69 5.53
C HIS A 43 9.79 13.38 5.75
N GLY A 44 10.95 13.26 5.11
CA GLY A 44 11.78 12.05 5.13
C GLY A 44 11.87 11.38 3.76
N VAL A 45 12.25 10.09 3.75
CA VAL A 45 12.36 9.31 2.51
C VAL A 45 11.33 8.18 2.57
N LEU A 46 10.17 8.42 1.95
CA LEU A 46 9.04 7.48 1.97
C LEU A 46 8.40 7.41 0.58
N ARG A 47 8.21 6.19 0.07
CA ARG A 47 7.44 5.95 -1.14
C ARG A 47 6.03 5.51 -0.74
N LEU A 48 5.01 6.15 -1.30
CA LEU A 48 3.61 5.78 -1.12
C LEU A 48 3.01 5.41 -2.46
N ILE A 49 2.38 4.24 -2.55
CA ILE A 49 1.47 3.92 -3.65
C ILE A 49 0.07 4.21 -3.14
N LEU A 50 -0.60 5.20 -3.73
CA LEU A 50 -1.94 5.61 -3.33
C LEU A 50 -2.98 5.13 -4.34
N GLN A 51 -4.06 4.59 -3.80
CA GLN A 51 -5.29 4.31 -4.54
C GLN A 51 -6.29 5.43 -4.28
N LEU A 52 -6.64 6.16 -5.34
CA LEU A 52 -7.48 7.35 -5.26
C LEU A 52 -8.82 7.16 -5.97
N ASP A 53 -9.89 7.59 -5.30
CA ASP A 53 -11.20 7.89 -5.91
C ASP A 53 -11.40 9.41 -5.89
N GLY A 54 -10.92 10.08 -6.95
CA GLY A 54 -10.93 11.53 -7.04
C GLY A 54 -10.00 12.18 -5.99
N GLU A 55 -10.58 12.91 -5.05
CA GLU A 55 -9.87 13.57 -3.93
C GLU A 55 -9.78 12.68 -2.67
N LYS A 56 -10.51 11.56 -2.65
CA LYS A 56 -10.55 10.65 -1.49
C LYS A 56 -9.52 9.53 -1.64
N ILE A 57 -8.77 9.27 -0.57
CA ILE A 57 -7.84 8.14 -0.47
C ILE A 57 -8.63 6.91 -0.03
N GLU A 58 -8.59 5.85 -0.85
CA GLU A 58 -9.18 4.54 -0.49
C GLU A 58 -8.18 3.65 0.24
N ALA A 59 -6.93 3.61 -0.24
CA ALA A 59 -5.86 2.84 0.33
C ALA A 59 -4.50 3.51 0.07
N ALA A 60 -3.55 3.27 0.98
CA ALA A 60 -2.19 3.76 0.90
C ALA A 60 -1.23 2.65 1.31
N ASP A 61 -0.33 2.27 0.42
CA ASP A 61 0.72 1.28 0.69
C ASP A 61 2.06 2.00 0.92
N PRO A 62 2.52 2.09 2.19
CA PRO A 62 3.81 2.67 2.50
C PRO A 62 4.93 1.67 2.27
N HIS A 63 5.86 2.02 1.38
CA HIS A 63 7.12 1.30 1.22
C HIS A 63 8.19 1.94 2.11
N ILE A 64 8.44 1.30 3.26
CA ILE A 64 9.43 1.70 4.26
C ILE A 64 10.73 0.92 4.02
N GLY A 65 11.84 1.38 4.60
CA GLY A 65 13.13 0.67 4.57
C GLY A 65 14.18 1.29 3.64
N LEU A 66 13.84 2.37 2.94
CA LEU A 66 14.78 3.13 2.09
C LEU A 66 15.98 3.70 2.86
N LEU A 67 15.81 3.93 4.16
CA LEU A 67 16.86 4.39 5.08
C LEU A 67 17.20 3.35 6.14
N HIS A 68 16.94 2.05 5.90
CA HIS A 68 17.36 1.01 6.82
C HIS A 68 18.89 0.94 6.86
N ARG A 69 19.49 1.37 7.98
CA ARG A 69 20.95 1.43 8.17
C ARG A 69 21.54 0.18 8.84
N GLY A 70 20.71 -0.83 9.16
CA GLY A 70 21.15 -2.04 9.84
C GLY A 70 21.79 -1.78 11.21
N THR A 71 21.33 -0.76 11.93
CA THR A 71 21.88 -0.36 13.24
C THR A 71 21.86 -1.52 14.24
N GLU A 72 20.78 -2.31 14.25
CA GLU A 72 20.65 -3.52 15.07
C GLU A 72 21.79 -4.52 14.82
N LYS A 73 22.11 -4.78 13.54
CA LYS A 73 23.20 -5.68 13.17
C LYS A 73 24.58 -5.13 13.55
N LEU A 74 24.77 -3.82 13.39
CA LEU A 74 26.02 -3.14 13.76
C LEU A 74 26.27 -3.16 15.27
N MET A 75 25.21 -3.24 16.08
CA MET A 75 25.29 -3.32 17.53
C MET A 75 25.74 -4.70 18.03
N GLU A 76 25.51 -5.78 17.27
CA GLU A 76 26.01 -7.12 17.61
C GLU A 76 27.55 -7.19 17.68
N HIS A 77 28.24 -6.33 16.93
CA HIS A 77 29.69 -6.30 16.85
C HIS A 77 30.34 -5.24 17.76
N LYS A 78 29.57 -4.59 18.64
CA LYS A 78 30.02 -3.48 19.49
C LYS A 78 29.77 -3.78 20.96
N THR A 79 30.59 -3.20 21.83
CA THR A 79 30.36 -3.30 23.27
C THR A 79 29.21 -2.37 23.70
N TYR A 80 28.56 -2.67 24.82
CA TYR A 80 27.40 -1.93 25.31
C TYR A 80 27.62 -0.40 25.36
N LEU A 81 28.79 0.06 25.80
CA LEU A 81 29.11 1.50 25.85
C LEU A 81 29.27 2.12 24.45
N GLN A 82 29.74 1.35 23.47
CA GLN A 82 29.89 1.82 22.09
C GLN A 82 28.56 1.88 21.33
N CYS A 83 27.51 1.23 21.85
CA CYS A 83 26.17 1.23 21.26
C CYS A 83 25.34 2.46 21.63
N LEU A 84 25.65 3.16 22.74
CA LEU A 84 24.96 4.37 23.19
C LEU A 84 24.68 5.42 22.09
N PRO A 85 25.64 5.81 21.23
CA PRO A 85 25.39 6.84 20.20
C PRO A 85 24.50 6.35 19.05
N TYR A 86 24.18 5.06 18.93
CA TYR A 86 23.26 4.56 17.91
C TYR A 86 21.78 4.76 18.29
N PHE A 87 21.48 4.96 19.58
CA PHE A 87 20.11 5.19 20.04
C PHE A 87 19.65 6.65 19.93
N ASP A 88 20.58 7.58 19.73
CA ASP A 88 20.32 9.03 19.63
C ASP A 88 19.98 9.51 18.20
N ARG A 89 20.03 8.62 17.20
CA ARG A 89 19.94 8.94 15.77
C ARG A 89 18.77 8.26 15.10
#